data_AF-A0AA95S613-F1
#
_entry.id   AF-A0AA95S613-F1
#
_cell.length_a   1.000
_cell.length_b   1.000
_cell.length_c   1.000
_cell.angle_alpha   90.00
_cell.angle_beta   90.00
_cell.angle_gamma   90.00
#
_symmetry.space_group_name_H-M   'P 1'
#
loop_
_entity.id
_entity.type
_entity.pdbx_description
1 polymer ?
#
loop_
_entity_poly.entity_id
_entity_poly.type
_entity_poly.pdbx_seq_one_letter_code
_entity_poly.pdbx_strand_id
1 'polypeptide(L)' 'MLRSVIVVTDDEASIKNAVREVLRSKHKGFEVALDLTRIKDKHRKKEIMKLLTKY' A
#
# COMPACT_ATOMS: atom_id res chain seq x y z
N MET A 1 -1.15 14.10 8.85
CA MET A 1 0.29 14.03 9.23
C MET A 1 0.79 12.67 8.77
N LEU A 2 1.70 12.69 7.78
CA LEU A 2 2.26 11.47 7.21
C LEU A 2 3.06 10.73 8.27
N ARG A 3 2.63 9.52 8.61
CA ARG A 3 3.23 8.75 9.70
C ARG A 3 4.31 7.78 9.22
N SER A 4 4.16 7.24 8.02
CA SER A 4 5.09 6.27 7.47
C SER A 4 4.95 6.12 5.95
N VAL A 5 6.05 5.72 5.31
CA VAL A 5 6.08 5.27 3.92
C VAL A 5 6.17 3.74 3.94
N ILE A 6 5.25 3.07 3.24
CA ILE A 6 5.20 1.61 3.11
C ILE A 6 5.71 1.26 1.72
N VAL A 7 6.83 0.54 1.67
CA VAL A 7 7.34 -0.03 0.42
C VAL A 7 6.57 -1.29 0.09
N VAL A 8 6.00 -1.36 -1.11
CA VAL A 8 5.21 -2.50 -1.58
C VAL A 8 5.94 -3.20 -2.72
N THR A 9 6.06 -4.51 -2.61
CA THR A 9 6.65 -5.40 -3.60
C THR A 9 5.56 -6.28 -4.23
N ASP A 10 5.83 -6.85 -5.40
CA ASP A 10 4.89 -7.70 -6.14
C ASP A 10 4.86 -9.14 -5.60
N ASP A 11 4.68 -9.27 -4.29
CA ASP A 11 4.47 -10.53 -3.61
C ASP A 11 3.29 -10.41 -2.65
N GLU A 12 2.59 -11.52 -2.44
CA GLU A 12 1.34 -11.54 -1.69
C GLU A 12 1.52 -11.12 -0.22
N ALA A 13 2.66 -11.44 0.39
CA ALA A 13 2.93 -11.11 1.79
C ALA A 13 3.08 -9.59 1.98
N SER A 14 3.84 -8.96 1.08
CA SER A 14 4.03 -7.51 1.05
C SER A 14 2.73 -6.76 0.84
N ILE A 15 1.91 -7.20 -0.12
CA ILE A 15 0.59 -6.61 -0.39
C ILE A 15 -0.33 -6.74 0.84
N LYS A 16 -0.41 -7.93 1.47
CA LYS A 16 -1.23 -8.13 2.68
C LYS A 16 -0.79 -7.25 3.85
N ASN A 17 0.52 -7.08 4.03
CA ASN A 17 1.05 -6.20 5.07
C ASN A 17 0.71 -4.73 4.79
N ALA A 18 0.84 -4.29 3.54
CA ALA A 18 0.45 -2.94 3.14
C ALA A 18 -1.04 -2.67 3.40
N VAL A 19 -1.94 -3.61 3.08
CA VAL A 19 -3.37 -3.50 3.40
C VAL A 19 -3.60 -3.32 4.91
N ARG A 20 -2.94 -4.12 5.75
CA ARG A 20 -3.09 -4.01 7.21
C ARG A 20 -2.68 -2.64 7.74
N GLU A 21 -1.55 -2.11 7.26
CA GLU A 21 -1.04 -0.81 7.73
C GLU A 21 -1.89 0.35 7.20
N VAL A 22 -2.46 0.26 6.00
CA VAL A 22 -3.46 1.24 5.50
C VAL A 22 -4.69 1.26 6.40
N LEU A 23 -5.27 0.10 6.69
CA LEU A 23 -6.44 0.00 7.58
C LEU A 23 -6.15 0.53 8.99
N ARG A 24 -4.99 0.17 9.53
CA ARG A 24 -4.55 0.63 10.86
C ARG A 24 -4.34 2.13 10.90
N SER A 25 -3.79 2.72 9.84
CA SER A 25 -3.55 4.16 9.74
C SER A 25 -4.87 4.92 9.62
N LYS A 26 -5.80 4.44 8.80
CA LYS A 26 -7.15 5.01 8.67
C LYS A 26 -7.90 5.00 10.00
N HIS A 27 -7.88 3.88 10.72
CA HIS A 27 -8.53 3.79 12.03
C HIS A 27 -7.97 4.79 13.05
N LYS A 28 -6.70 5.14 12.92
CA LYS A 28 -6.00 6.06 13.82
C LYS A 28 -5.96 7.52 13.32
N GLY A 29 -6.56 7.82 12.17
CA GLY A 29 -6.55 9.16 11.56
C GLY A 29 -5.18 9.60 11.02
N PHE A 30 -4.30 8.65 10.69
CA PHE A 30 -2.99 8.94 10.12
C PHE A 30 -2.95 8.69 8.62
N GLU A 31 -2.07 9.43 7.95
CA GLU A 31 -1.79 9.24 6.53
C GLU A 31 -0.58 8.32 6.35
N VAL A 32 -0.65 7.48 5.32
CA VAL A 32 0.42 6.58 4.89
C VAL A 32 0.68 6.78 3.41
N ALA A 33 1.96 6.81 3.03
CA ALA A 33 2.37 6.83 1.64
C ALA A 33 2.72 5.42 1.18
N LEU A 34 2.34 5.06 -0.04
CA LEU A 34 2.61 3.76 -0.64
C LEU A 34 3.67 3.92 -1.73
N ASP A 35 4.83 3.32 -1.53
CA ASP A 35 5.87 3.24 -2.55
C ASP A 35 5.67 1.96 -3.39
N LEU A 36 5.18 2.17 -4.61
CA LEU A 36 4.95 1.12 -5.61
C LEU A 36 6.06 1.08 -6.68
N THR A 37 7.20 1.74 -6.48
CA THR A 37 8.31 1.80 -7.46
C THR A 37 8.95 0.44 -7.72
N ARG A 38 8.82 -0.50 -6.79
CA ARG A 38 9.37 -1.85 -6.91
C ARG A 38 8.56 -2.77 -7.83
N ILE A 39 7.33 -2.41 -8.15
CA ILE A 39 6.46 -3.17 -9.06
C ILE A 39 6.71 -2.67 -10.48
N LYS A 40 7.42 -3.47 -11.29
CA LYS A 40 7.79 -3.09 -12.66
C LYS A 40 6.65 -3.21 -13.65
N ASP A 41 5.78 -4.21 -13.47
CA ASP A 41 4.64 -4.41 -14.34
C ASP A 41 3.57 -3.32 -14.11
N LYS A 42 3.22 -2.62 -15.19
CA LYS A 42 2.30 -1.47 -15.13
C LYS A 42 0.85 -1.90 -14.84
N HIS A 43 0.42 -3.05 -15.35
CA HIS A 43 -0.92 -3.57 -15.10
C HIS A 43 -1.04 -3.99 -13.63
N ARG A 44 -0.06 -4.74 -13.15
CA ARG A 44 0.01 -5.23 -11.78
C ARG A 44 0.08 -4.09 -10.76
N LYS A 45 0.91 -3.08 -11.03
CA LYS A 45 0.98 -1.86 -10.23
C LYS A 45 -0.37 -1.18 -10.10
N LYS A 46 -1.15 -1.10 -11.19
CA LYS A 46 -2.49 -0.49 -11.18
C LYS A 46 -3.49 -1.32 -10.39
N GLU A 47 -3.44 -2.64 -10.47
CA GLU A 47 -4.28 -3.54 -9.67
C GLU A 47 -4.00 -3.40 -8.18
N ILE A 48 -2.71 -3.46 -7.80
CA ILE A 48 -2.28 -3.31 -6.40
C ILE A 48 -2.64 -1.93 -5.87
N MET A 49 -2.43 -0.87 -6.65
CA MET A 49 -2.84 0.48 -6.27
C MET A 49 -4.34 0.56 -5.97
N LYS A 50 -5.18 0.05 -6.89
CA LYS A 50 -6.64 0.00 -6.69
C LYS A 50 -7.04 -0.79 -5.44
N LEU A 51 -6.36 -1.90 -5.18
CA LEU A 51 -6.60 -2.72 -3.99
C LEU A 51 -6.28 -1.94 -2.72
N LEU A 52 -5.13 -1.28 -2.67
CA LEU A 52 -4.66 -0.57 -1.47
C LEU A 52 -5.45 0.71 -1.21
N THR A 53 -5.94 1.40 -2.24
CA THR A 53 -6.72 2.64 -2.10
C THR A 53 -8.22 2.40 -1.95
N LYS A 54 -8.70 1.15 -2.00
CA LYS A 54 -10.12 0.81 -1.82
C LYS A 54 -10.57 1.03 -0.37
N TYR A 55 -9.64 0.93 0.57
CA TYR A 55 -9.89 0.95 2.01
C TYR A 55 -9.70 2.33 2.59
#